data_AF-A0A435GIW8-F1
#
_entry.id   AF-A0A435GIW8-F1
#
_cell.length_a   1.000
_cell.length_b   1.000
_cell.length_c   1.000
_cell.angle_alpha   90.00
_cell.angle_beta   90.00
_cell.angle_gamma   90.00
#
_symmetry.space_group_name_H-M   'P 1'
#
loop_
_entity.id
_entity.type
_entity.pdbx_description
1 polymer ?
#
loop_
_entity_poly.entity_id
_entity_poly.type
_entity_poly.pdbx_seq_one_letter_code
_entity_poly.pdbx_strand_id
1 'polypeptide(L)'
;VLVSNSGRRAQPNESRLIKLGFEPGSWDHFVSSGEVAWRSFGEMATSGKLRPGTKCLLISRDNDRSAIEGLPFALTGSGDEAELVLIAASEGDRFDLDHYRRLFAPAAERRGPCFCTNPDMIMLTAVGPRFGAGRLADLY
;
A
#
# COMPACT_ATOMS: atom_id res chain seq x y z
N VAL A 1 14.56 14.23 10.88
CA VAL A 1 13.97 12.99 10.29
C VAL A 1 12.47 12.93 10.55
N LEU A 2 11.66 12.65 9.52
CA LEU A 2 10.22 12.38 9.60
C LEU A 2 9.95 10.90 9.34
N VAL A 3 9.10 10.28 10.15
CA VAL A 3 8.69 8.87 10.03
C VAL A 3 7.17 8.80 9.88
N SER A 4 6.69 8.04 8.90
CA SER A 4 5.28 7.95 8.55
C SER A 4 4.80 6.51 8.34
N ASN A 5 3.60 6.21 8.84
CA ASN A 5 2.88 4.97 8.53
C ASN A 5 2.33 4.94 7.09
N SER A 6 2.55 5.98 6.28
CA SER A 6 2.12 6.02 4.88
C SER A 6 2.62 4.79 4.10
N GLY A 7 1.71 4.12 3.41
CA GLY A 7 2.03 2.99 2.52
C GLY A 7 2.58 3.43 1.15
N ARG A 8 2.62 4.74 0.89
CA ARG A 8 3.30 5.32 -0.28
C ARG A 8 4.80 5.42 -0.03
N ARG A 9 5.58 5.46 -1.10
CA ARG A 9 7.03 5.75 -1.03
C ARG A 9 7.33 7.13 -0.44
N ALA A 10 8.60 7.37 -0.09
CA ALA A 10 9.00 8.62 0.57
C ALA A 10 8.72 9.87 -0.29
N GLN A 11 9.19 9.88 -1.54
CA GLN A 11 9.10 11.05 -2.43
C GLN A 11 7.67 11.59 -2.65
N PRO A 12 6.62 10.77 -2.89
CA PRO A 12 5.24 11.27 -2.96
C PRO A 12 4.78 11.99 -1.69
N ASN A 13 5.19 11.52 -0.50
CA ASN A 13 4.82 12.15 0.76
C ASN A 13 5.58 13.48 0.96
N GLU A 14 6.87 13.53 0.65
CA GLU A 14 7.65 14.78 0.69
C GLU A 14 7.08 15.84 -0.26
N SER A 15 6.73 15.43 -1.48
CA SER A 15 6.08 16.29 -2.46
C SER A 15 4.75 16.84 -1.95
N ARG A 16 4.01 16.05 -1.16
CA ARG A 16 2.76 16.48 -0.53
C ARG A 16 3.00 17.49 0.59
N LEU A 17 4.01 17.30 1.43
CA LEU A 17 4.36 18.26 2.48
C LEU A 17 4.71 19.63 1.90
N ILE A 18 5.52 19.68 0.84
CA ILE A 18 5.86 20.93 0.16
C ILE A 18 4.59 21.62 -0.39
N LYS A 19 3.68 20.86 -1.02
CA LYS A 19 2.39 21.40 -1.50
C LYS A 19 1.48 21.93 -0.39
N LEU A 20 1.63 21.43 0.83
CA LEU A 20 0.91 21.90 2.02
C LEU A 20 1.56 23.15 2.65
N GLY A 21 2.68 23.63 2.10
CA GLY A 21 3.37 24.84 2.56
C GLY A 21 4.46 24.59 3.60
N PHE A 22 4.86 23.34 3.84
CA PHE A 22 6.03 23.06 4.66
C PHE A 22 7.31 23.48 3.93
N GLU A 23 8.23 24.11 4.66
CA GLU A 23 9.49 24.62 4.10
C GLU A 23 10.43 23.47 3.71
N PRO A 24 10.96 23.44 2.47
CA PRO A 24 12.01 22.50 2.09
C PRO A 24 13.22 22.61 3.03
N GLY A 25 13.73 21.48 3.52
CA GLY A 25 14.84 21.47 4.49
C GLY A 25 14.39 21.54 5.96
N SER A 26 13.09 21.66 6.25
CA SER A 26 12.57 21.50 7.61
C SER A 26 12.62 20.05 8.14
N TRP A 27 13.07 19.11 7.31
CA TRP A 27 13.44 17.75 7.70
C TRP A 27 14.68 17.28 6.92
N ASP A 28 15.53 16.47 7.55
CA ASP A 28 16.73 15.91 6.91
C ASP A 28 16.40 14.71 6.00
N HIS A 29 15.49 13.85 6.47
CA HIS A 29 15.12 12.60 5.82
C HIS A 29 13.64 12.28 6.06
N PHE A 30 13.01 11.64 5.08
CA PHE A 30 11.66 11.09 5.18
C PHE A 30 11.68 9.57 5.03
N VAL A 31 11.11 8.86 6.00
CA VAL A 31 10.98 7.40 5.98
C VAL A 31 9.51 7.04 6.09
N SER A 32 9.02 6.22 5.15
CA SER A 32 7.67 5.66 5.21
C SER A 32 7.69 4.14 5.28
N SER A 33 6.63 3.57 5.85
CA SER A 33 6.39 2.12 5.82
C SER A 33 6.33 1.59 4.37
N GLY A 34 5.76 2.36 3.45
CA GLY A 34 5.79 2.06 2.01
C GLY A 34 7.19 2.02 1.40
N GLU A 35 8.09 2.94 1.78
CA GLU A 35 9.47 2.95 1.32
C GLU A 35 10.25 1.74 1.83
N VAL A 36 10.06 1.37 3.10
CA VAL A 36 10.68 0.17 3.69
C VAL A 36 10.19 -1.09 2.98
N ALA A 37 8.88 -1.23 2.78
CA ALA A 37 8.30 -2.39 2.08
C ALA A 37 8.80 -2.50 0.63
N TRP A 38 8.86 -1.39 -0.10
CA TRP A 38 9.37 -1.37 -1.47
C TRP A 38 10.82 -1.87 -1.55
N ARG A 39 11.69 -1.43 -0.63
CA ARG A 39 13.08 -1.90 -0.56
C ARG A 39 13.16 -3.39 -0.23
N SER A 40 12.37 -3.86 0.72
CA SER A 40 12.32 -5.29 1.07
C SER A 40 11.86 -6.16 -0.11
N PHE A 41 10.86 -5.73 -0.87
CA PHE A 41 10.47 -6.45 -2.09
C PHE A 41 11.54 -6.41 -3.17
N GLY A 42 12.29 -5.30 -3.29
CA GLY A 42 13.46 -5.20 -4.16
C GLY A 42 14.53 -6.23 -3.79
N GLU A 43 14.87 -6.34 -2.51
CA GLU A 43 15.81 -7.36 -2.01
C GLU A 43 15.30 -8.79 -2.25
N MET A 44 14.00 -9.03 -2.07
CA MET A 44 13.38 -10.31 -2.40
C MET A 44 13.48 -10.62 -3.89
N ALA A 45 13.30 -9.63 -4.77
CA ALA A 45 13.46 -9.80 -6.22
C ALA A 45 14.91 -10.14 -6.57
N THR A 46 15.88 -9.39 -6.05
CA THR A 46 17.31 -9.63 -6.31
C THR A 46 17.77 -11.00 -5.79
N SER A 47 17.24 -11.45 -4.65
CA SER A 47 17.57 -12.77 -4.08
C SER A 47 16.75 -13.93 -4.66
N GLY A 48 15.83 -13.68 -5.60
CA GLY A 48 14.96 -14.69 -6.22
C GLY A 48 13.81 -15.18 -5.34
N LYS A 49 13.60 -14.59 -4.15
CA LYS A 49 12.47 -14.88 -3.25
C LYS A 49 11.15 -14.32 -3.77
N LEU A 50 11.20 -13.25 -4.56
CA LEU A 50 10.05 -12.74 -5.32
C LEU A 50 10.24 -13.10 -6.80
N ARG A 51 9.35 -13.94 -7.33
CA ARG A 51 9.42 -14.37 -8.73
C ARG A 51 8.99 -13.23 -9.66
N PRO A 52 9.69 -13.02 -10.79
CA PRO A 52 9.19 -12.08 -11.79
C PRO A 52 7.81 -12.47 -12.32
N GLY A 53 6.93 -11.49 -12.46
CA GLY A 53 5.56 -11.69 -12.89
C GLY A 53 4.61 -12.15 -11.78
N THR A 54 5.03 -12.17 -10.51
CA THR A 54 4.13 -12.47 -9.39
C THR A 54 2.90 -11.57 -9.42
N LYS A 55 1.72 -12.19 -9.49
CA LYS A 55 0.44 -11.48 -9.58
C LYS A 55 0.09 -10.80 -8.26
N CYS A 56 0.12 -9.46 -8.27
CA CYS A 56 -0.14 -8.62 -7.12
C CYS A 56 -1.49 -7.92 -7.25
N LEU A 57 -2.38 -8.17 -6.29
CA LEU A 57 -3.56 -7.35 -6.07
C LEU A 57 -3.15 -6.16 -5.21
N LEU A 58 -2.99 -4.99 -5.83
CA LEU A 58 -2.62 -3.75 -5.17
C LEU A 58 -3.87 -2.97 -4.75
N ILE A 59 -4.01 -2.71 -3.45
CA ILE A 59 -4.95 -1.72 -2.92
C ILE A 59 -4.20 -0.42 -2.68
N SER A 60 -4.46 0.55 -3.54
CA SER A 60 -3.90 1.90 -3.46
C SER A 60 -4.99 2.95 -3.62
N ARG A 61 -4.62 4.23 -3.48
CA ARG A 61 -5.53 5.37 -3.62
C ARG A 61 -4.99 6.28 -4.72
N ASP A 62 -5.89 6.94 -5.44
CA ASP A 62 -5.56 7.86 -6.55
C ASP A 62 -4.74 7.19 -7.67
N ASN A 63 -4.95 5.88 -7.88
CA ASN A 63 -4.18 5.05 -8.82
C ASN A 63 -2.65 5.11 -8.58
N ASP A 64 -2.23 5.35 -7.34
CA ASP A 64 -0.81 5.34 -6.96
C ASP A 64 -0.22 3.95 -7.17
N ARG A 65 0.90 3.90 -7.88
CA ARG A 65 1.68 2.68 -8.13
C ARG A 65 3.07 2.75 -7.54
N SER A 66 3.39 3.79 -6.78
CA SER A 66 4.73 4.01 -6.22
C SER A 66 5.18 2.83 -5.36
N ALA A 67 4.25 2.17 -4.66
CA ALA A 67 4.51 0.99 -3.83
C ALA A 67 5.05 -0.22 -4.61
N ILE A 68 4.87 -0.28 -5.93
CA ILE A 68 5.31 -1.38 -6.79
C ILE A 68 6.21 -0.97 -7.96
N GLU A 69 6.49 0.32 -8.11
CA GLU A 69 7.22 0.85 -9.26
C GLU A 69 8.64 0.25 -9.34
N GLY A 70 9.02 -0.30 -10.49
CA GLY A 70 10.31 -0.95 -10.67
C GLY A 70 10.46 -2.33 -10.01
N LEU A 71 9.42 -2.84 -9.35
CA LEU A 71 9.37 -4.20 -8.82
C LEU A 71 8.75 -5.16 -9.85
N PRO A 72 9.11 -6.45 -9.84
CA PRO A 72 8.72 -7.36 -10.91
C PRO A 72 7.32 -7.97 -10.68
N PHE A 73 6.37 -7.16 -10.23
CA PHE A 73 4.98 -7.56 -10.04
C PHE A 73 4.17 -7.45 -11.34
N ALA A 74 3.24 -8.38 -11.54
CA ALA A 74 2.16 -8.23 -12.51
C ALA A 74 0.89 -7.80 -11.76
N LEU A 75 0.29 -6.65 -12.09
CA LEU A 75 -0.94 -6.23 -11.44
C LEU A 75 -2.11 -7.15 -11.83
N THR A 76 -2.91 -7.53 -10.84
CA THR A 76 -4.22 -8.16 -11.07
C THR A 76 -5.33 -7.34 -10.39
N GLY A 77 -6.53 -7.38 -10.98
CA GLY A 77 -7.72 -6.71 -10.45
C GLY A 77 -8.62 -7.60 -9.60
N SER A 78 -8.30 -8.90 -9.45
CA SER A 78 -9.09 -9.84 -8.66
C SER A 78 -8.23 -10.62 -7.66
N GLY A 79 -8.80 -10.92 -6.50
CA GLY A 79 -8.25 -11.88 -5.56
C GLY A 79 -8.13 -13.29 -6.15
N ASP A 80 -8.88 -13.65 -7.19
CA ASP A 80 -8.84 -15.00 -7.80
C ASP A 80 -7.47 -15.35 -8.36
N GLU A 81 -6.81 -14.37 -8.98
CA GLU A 81 -5.51 -14.57 -9.61
C GLU A 81 -4.35 -14.05 -8.75
N ALA A 82 -4.64 -13.42 -7.62
CA ALA A 82 -3.63 -12.84 -6.77
C ALA A 82 -2.77 -13.94 -6.13
N GLU A 83 -1.46 -13.86 -6.37
CA GLU A 83 -0.44 -14.59 -5.62
C GLU A 83 -0.04 -13.83 -4.35
N LEU A 84 -0.31 -12.53 -4.29
CA LEU A 84 -0.05 -11.65 -3.15
C LEU A 84 -1.05 -10.48 -3.14
N VAL A 85 -1.49 -10.08 -1.95
CA VAL A 85 -2.25 -8.84 -1.74
C VAL A 85 -1.36 -7.80 -1.07
N LEU A 86 -1.27 -6.60 -1.66
CA LEU A 86 -0.53 -5.47 -1.12
C LEU A 86 -1.50 -4.33 -0.80
N ILE A 87 -1.70 -4.06 0.49
CA ILE A 87 -2.58 -3.00 0.99
C ILE A 87 -1.72 -1.78 1.34
N ALA A 88 -1.59 -0.84 0.39
CA ALA A 88 -0.80 0.38 0.54
C ALA A 88 -1.63 1.61 0.93
N ALA A 89 -2.94 1.57 0.69
CA ALA A 89 -3.87 2.62 1.08
C ALA A 89 -5.30 2.06 1.25
N SER A 90 -6.26 2.98 1.43
CA SER A 90 -7.69 2.68 1.49
C SER A 90 -8.45 3.66 0.59
N GLU A 91 -9.49 3.17 -0.08
CA GLU A 91 -10.52 3.98 -0.75
C GLU A 91 -11.85 3.86 0.00
N GLY A 92 -11.83 3.88 1.33
CA GLY A 92 -13.04 3.73 2.16
C GLY A 92 -14.07 4.85 2.07
N ASP A 93 -13.80 5.90 1.30
CA ASP A 93 -14.76 6.91 0.84
C ASP A 93 -15.46 6.56 -0.48
N ARG A 94 -14.99 5.51 -1.18
CA ARG A 94 -15.52 5.03 -2.47
C ARG A 94 -16.13 3.64 -2.38
N PHE A 95 -15.55 2.75 -1.58
CA PHE A 95 -15.99 1.36 -1.41
C PHE A 95 -16.26 1.06 0.06
N ASP A 96 -17.20 0.15 0.32
CA ASP A 96 -17.49 -0.35 1.67
C ASP A 96 -16.59 -1.55 2.03
N LEU A 97 -16.68 -2.02 3.28
CA LEU A 97 -15.90 -3.17 3.72
C LEU A 97 -16.33 -4.49 3.03
N ASP A 98 -17.59 -4.61 2.61
CA ASP A 98 -18.09 -5.81 1.95
C ASP A 98 -17.53 -5.97 0.53
N HIS A 99 -17.29 -4.86 -0.17
CA HIS A 99 -16.52 -4.84 -1.40
C HIS A 99 -15.14 -5.47 -1.19
N TYR A 100 -14.40 -5.03 -0.18
CA TYR A 100 -13.08 -5.56 0.10
C TYR A 100 -13.09 -7.01 0.58
N ARG A 101 -14.09 -7.42 1.40
CA ARG A 101 -14.27 -8.83 1.78
C ARG A 101 -14.40 -9.73 0.55
N ARG A 102 -15.26 -9.35 -0.41
CA ARG A 102 -15.43 -10.10 -1.66
C ARG A 102 -14.16 -10.10 -2.51
N LEU A 103 -13.49 -8.95 -2.59
CA LEU A 103 -12.26 -8.80 -3.37
C LEU A 103 -11.11 -9.67 -2.82
N PHE A 104 -10.98 -9.77 -1.49
CA PHE A 104 -9.93 -10.52 -0.83
C PHE A 104 -10.21 -12.01 -0.66
N ALA A 105 -11.48 -12.40 -0.52
CA ALA A 105 -11.89 -13.76 -0.18
C ALA A 105 -11.18 -14.86 -0.97
N PRO A 106 -11.06 -14.80 -2.32
CA PRO A 106 -10.40 -15.88 -3.05
C PRO A 106 -8.92 -16.06 -2.67
N ALA A 107 -8.20 -14.96 -2.46
CA ALA A 107 -6.79 -15.01 -2.05
C ALA A 107 -6.66 -15.48 -0.60
N ALA A 108 -7.52 -14.99 0.30
CA ALA A 108 -7.53 -15.35 1.72
C ALA A 108 -7.87 -16.83 1.94
N GLU A 109 -8.84 -17.39 1.21
CA GLU A 109 -9.20 -18.82 1.25
C GLU A 109 -8.02 -19.73 0.88
N ARG A 110 -7.16 -19.28 -0.05
CA ARG A 110 -5.92 -19.96 -0.42
C ARG A 110 -4.75 -19.65 0.52
N ARG A 111 -4.97 -18.87 1.58
CA ARG A 111 -3.95 -18.40 2.53
C ARG A 111 -2.80 -17.68 1.82
N GLY A 112 -3.13 -16.88 0.80
CA GLY A 112 -2.16 -16.05 0.11
C GLY A 112 -1.48 -15.07 1.08
N PRO A 113 -0.24 -14.64 0.79
CA PRO A 113 0.39 -13.60 1.58
C PRO A 113 -0.32 -12.26 1.41
N CYS A 114 -0.56 -11.57 2.52
CA CYS A 114 -1.07 -10.21 2.56
C CYS A 114 -0.04 -9.30 3.27
N PHE A 115 0.32 -8.20 2.61
CA PHE A 115 1.22 -7.20 3.17
C PHE A 115 0.45 -5.88 3.31
N CYS A 116 0.33 -5.38 4.54
CA CYS A 116 -0.20 -4.07 4.82
C CYS A 116 0.95 -3.10 5.09
N THR A 117 1.12 -2.09 4.24
CA THR A 117 2.19 -1.10 4.38
C THR A 117 1.73 0.18 5.08
N ASN A 118 0.49 0.21 5.56
CA ASN A 118 -0.02 1.26 6.42
C ASN A 118 -0.93 0.65 7.51
N PRO A 119 -0.45 0.51 8.76
CA PRO A 119 -1.22 -0.13 9.83
C PRO A 119 -2.35 0.74 10.41
N ASP A 120 -2.51 1.98 9.96
CA ASP A 120 -3.52 2.88 10.52
C ASP A 120 -4.94 2.33 10.26
N MET A 121 -5.73 2.23 11.34
CA MET A 121 -7.11 1.72 11.30
C MET A 121 -8.10 2.73 10.74
N ILE A 122 -7.76 4.01 10.81
CA ILE A 122 -8.60 5.14 10.41
C ILE A 122 -7.77 6.05 9.51
N MET A 123 -8.39 6.48 8.41
CA MET A 123 -7.85 7.44 7.45
C MET A 123 -8.67 8.73 7.52
N LEU A 124 -8.00 9.88 7.46
CA LEU A 124 -8.66 11.18 7.33
C LEU A 124 -8.82 11.53 5.85
N THR A 125 -10.04 11.88 5.45
CA THR A 125 -10.39 12.31 4.09
C THR A 125 -11.05 13.69 4.12
N ALA A 126 -11.24 14.31 2.95
CA ALA A 126 -11.96 15.58 2.84
C ALA A 126 -13.42 15.50 3.34
N VAL A 127 -14.00 14.30 3.37
CA VAL A 127 -15.37 14.02 3.83
C VAL A 127 -15.41 13.40 5.24
N GLY A 128 -14.33 13.54 5.99
CA GLY A 128 -14.19 13.06 7.36
C GLY A 128 -13.46 11.72 7.49
N PRO A 129 -13.46 11.12 8.69
CA PRO A 129 -12.79 9.84 8.95
C PRO A 129 -13.42 8.69 8.15
N ARG A 130 -12.58 7.79 7.64
CA ARG A 130 -12.95 6.52 6.98
C ARG A 130 -12.04 5.41 7.48
N PHE A 131 -12.34 4.15 7.16
CA PHE A 131 -11.45 3.05 7.52
C PHE A 131 -10.12 3.14 6.76
N GLY A 132 -9.02 2.93 7.46
CA GLY A 132 -7.67 2.92 6.92
C GLY A 132 -7.27 1.55 6.36
N ALA A 133 -6.04 1.47 5.87
CA ALA A 133 -5.47 0.24 5.32
C ALA A 133 -5.32 -0.87 6.38
N GLY A 134 -5.05 -0.51 7.64
CA GLY A 134 -5.02 -1.46 8.75
C GLY A 134 -6.37 -2.17 8.92
N ARG A 135 -7.49 -1.44 8.76
CA ARG A 135 -8.82 -2.05 8.82
C ARG A 135 -9.14 -2.98 7.65
N LEU A 136 -8.46 -2.79 6.51
CA LEU A 136 -8.57 -3.71 5.38
C LEU A 136 -7.75 -4.97 5.63
N ALA A 137 -6.59 -4.85 6.29
CA ALA A 137 -5.79 -6.00 6.68
C ALA A 137 -6.54 -6.91 7.67
N ASP A 138 -7.32 -6.36 8.60
CA ASP A 138 -8.20 -7.12 9.50
C ASP A 138 -9.27 -7.97 8.80
N LEU A 139 -9.55 -7.72 7.51
CA LEU A 139 -10.51 -8.50 6.73
C LEU A 139 -9.90 -9.75 6.09
N TYR A 140 -8.57 -9.83 6.02
CA TYR A 140 -7.83 -10.88 5.33
C TYR A 140 -7.46 -12.02 6.28
#